data_AF-A0A3B9Z2K9-F1
#
_entry.id   AF-A0A3B9Z2K9-F1
#
_cell.length_a   1.000
_cell.length_b   1.000
_cell.length_c   1.000
_cell.angle_alpha   90.00
_cell.angle_beta   90.00
_cell.angle_gamma   90.00
#
_symmetry.space_group_name_H-M   'P 1'
#
loop_
_entity.id
_entity.type
_entity.pdbx_description
1 polymer ?
#
loop_
_entity_poly.entity_id
_entity_poly.type
_entity_poly.pdbx_seq_one_letter_code
_entity_poly.pdbx_strand_id
1 'polypeptide(L)'
;MIGRPVHCENRSKQPGRLPSGRTGMQWRGQPMHRFGTVASHSEYTTIPSSSAIKIRTDVPLTTVALIGCSVMTGVGAVLNTAQVPAGATVAIWGAGGIGLNVVQGAALASAGMIIAIDLLENKLEFARKFGATHTVNAGSTDPIGAVRDLTGRGVDYAFVATGNTRALEQAWASLANGATCVAIGMPGSGEMMQIPSRSIAGSERVLRGSFYGSARSRVDFPRMVELYRSGKLDIDGLINRRYTLAQADQAYRDLAAGDLARGIIVN
;
A
#
# COMPACT_ATOMS: atom_id res chain seq x y z
N MET A 1 -2.38 -1.07 26.66
CA MET A 1 -2.23 -1.87 25.43
C MET A 1 -3.45 -1.64 24.53
N ILE A 2 -3.31 -0.86 23.47
CA ILE A 2 -4.42 -0.39 22.60
C ILE A 2 -5.03 -1.46 21.66
N GLY A 3 -4.76 -2.75 21.87
CA GLY A 3 -5.35 -3.86 21.10
C GLY A 3 -5.03 -3.91 19.59
N ARG A 4 -4.19 -2.99 19.07
CA ARG A 4 -3.87 -2.87 17.63
C ARG A 4 -2.40 -3.22 17.36
N PRO A 5 -2.08 -4.41 16.81
CA PRO A 5 -0.70 -4.85 16.60
C PRO A 5 0.16 -3.90 15.75
N VAL A 6 -0.43 -3.21 14.78
CA VAL A 6 0.26 -2.21 13.94
C VAL A 6 0.81 -1.01 14.72
N HIS A 7 0.29 -0.76 15.92
CA HIS A 7 0.77 0.30 16.82
C HIS A 7 1.55 -0.26 18.00
N CYS A 8 2.22 -1.41 17.83
CA CYS A 8 3.06 -2.00 18.86
C CYS A 8 4.00 -0.95 19.48
N GLU A 9 3.91 -0.81 20.80
CA GLU A 9 4.77 0.07 21.60
C GLU A 9 6.12 -0.59 21.89
N ASN A 10 6.19 -1.92 21.80
CA ASN A 10 7.44 -2.70 21.89
C ASN A 10 8.21 -2.68 20.57
N ARG A 11 8.43 -1.47 20.04
CA ARG A 11 9.27 -1.19 18.87
C ARG A 11 10.56 -0.52 19.32
N SER A 12 11.57 -0.48 18.46
CA SER A 12 12.76 0.30 18.76
C SER A 12 12.40 1.77 18.97
N LYS A 13 12.84 2.34 20.10
CA LYS A 13 12.68 3.77 20.40
C LYS A 13 13.78 4.62 19.76
N GLN A 14 14.84 3.98 19.24
CA GLN A 14 15.95 4.64 18.58
C GLN A 14 15.94 4.28 17.08
N PRO A 15 15.75 5.25 16.17
CA PRO A 15 15.78 5.02 14.74
C PRO A 15 17.03 4.23 14.33
N GLY A 16 16.84 3.22 13.48
CA GLY A 16 17.90 2.39 12.93
C GLY A 16 18.59 1.44 13.90
N ARG A 17 17.97 1.11 15.04
CA ARG A 17 18.43 0.10 16.00
C ARG A 17 17.32 -0.92 16.30
N LEU A 18 17.72 -2.09 16.81
CA LEU A 18 16.81 -3.09 17.38
C LEU A 18 16.26 -2.60 18.73
N PRO A 19 15.19 -3.23 19.28
CA PRO A 19 14.70 -2.91 20.62
C PRO A 19 15.76 -3.01 21.73
N SER A 20 16.79 -3.84 21.54
CA SER A 20 17.94 -3.95 22.44
C SER A 20 18.91 -2.75 22.39
N GLY A 21 18.67 -1.75 21.52
CA GLY A 21 19.56 -0.61 21.30
C GLY A 21 20.76 -0.91 20.39
N ARG A 22 21.02 -2.17 20.05
CA ARG A 22 22.08 -2.55 19.09
C ARG A 22 21.61 -2.34 17.65
N THR A 23 22.53 -2.00 16.75
CA THR A 23 22.23 -2.08 15.31
C THR A 23 22.17 -3.52 14.83
N GLY A 24 23.02 -4.40 15.37
CA GLY A 24 23.16 -5.78 14.90
C GLY A 24 23.74 -5.90 13.48
N MET A 25 24.28 -4.80 12.94
CA MET A 25 24.95 -4.71 11.65
C MET A 25 26.15 -3.77 11.75
N GLN A 26 27.20 -4.09 11.00
CA GLN A 26 28.41 -3.28 10.89
C GLN A 26 28.89 -3.25 9.44
N TRP A 27 29.53 -2.15 9.05
CA TRP A 27 30.22 -1.99 7.78
C TRP A 27 31.64 -1.52 8.05
N ARG A 28 32.64 -2.30 7.62
CA ARG A 28 34.08 -1.99 7.83
C ARG A 28 34.41 -1.64 9.30
N GLY A 29 33.85 -2.42 10.23
CA GLY A 29 34.04 -2.24 11.69
C GLY A 29 33.22 -1.11 12.32
N GLN A 30 32.47 -0.33 11.54
CA GLN A 30 31.62 0.75 12.05
C GLN A 30 30.17 0.31 12.17
N PRO A 31 29.45 0.70 13.23
CA PRO A 31 28.02 0.42 13.37
C PRO A 31 27.22 0.96 12.18
N MET A 32 26.45 0.09 11.53
CA MET A 32 25.57 0.47 10.42
C MET A 32 24.12 0.47 10.89
N HIS A 33 23.43 1.58 10.70
CA HIS A 33 22.01 1.68 11.05
C HIS A 33 21.14 0.83 10.14
N ARG A 34 20.05 0.31 10.70
CA ARG A 34 19.06 -0.50 9.99
C ARG A 34 17.96 0.39 9.39
N PHE A 35 17.33 -0.04 8.29
CA PHE A 35 16.02 0.49 7.94
C PHE A 35 14.93 -0.35 8.61
N GLY A 36 14.12 0.30 9.45
CA GLY A 36 13.22 -0.39 10.36
C GLY A 36 13.96 -1.40 11.24
N THR A 37 13.29 -2.51 11.59
CA THR A 37 13.93 -3.64 12.29
C THR A 37 14.32 -4.78 11.38
N VAL A 38 14.06 -4.67 10.06
CA VAL A 38 14.21 -5.78 9.10
C VAL A 38 15.52 -5.72 8.33
N ALA A 39 15.86 -4.57 7.72
CA ALA A 39 17.05 -4.40 6.87
C ALA A 39 17.27 -5.56 5.89
N SER A 40 16.32 -5.76 4.96
CA SER A 40 16.28 -6.93 4.07
C SER A 40 17.22 -6.88 2.87
N HIS A 41 17.99 -5.80 2.66
CA HIS A 41 19.02 -5.73 1.61
C HIS A 41 20.36 -6.25 2.13
N SER A 42 20.34 -7.50 2.59
CA SER A 42 21.48 -8.24 3.13
C SER A 42 21.17 -9.73 3.01
N GLU A 43 22.18 -10.55 2.72
CA GLU A 43 22.02 -12.01 2.61
C GLU A 43 21.57 -12.63 3.95
N TYR A 44 21.97 -12.00 5.06
CA TYR A 44 21.56 -12.37 6.41
C TYR A 44 21.09 -11.14 7.18
N THR A 45 20.06 -11.32 8.01
CA THR A 45 19.55 -10.25 8.88
C THR A 45 19.12 -10.81 10.24
N THR A 46 19.13 -9.95 11.25
CA THR A 46 18.70 -10.26 12.62
C THR A 46 17.50 -9.39 12.95
N ILE A 47 16.39 -10.04 13.33
CA ILE A 47 15.13 -9.36 13.64
C ILE A 47 14.61 -9.81 15.01
N PRO A 48 13.78 -9.01 15.69
CA PRO A 48 13.05 -9.48 16.86
C PRO A 48 12.17 -10.67 16.48
N SER A 49 12.12 -11.71 17.33
CA SER A 49 11.28 -12.89 17.09
C SER A 49 9.79 -12.54 16.92
N SER A 50 9.33 -11.46 17.56
CA SER A 50 7.98 -10.92 17.41
C SER A 50 7.68 -10.37 16.01
N SER A 51 8.71 -10.05 15.22
CA SER A 51 8.61 -9.59 13.83
C SER A 51 8.82 -10.71 12.81
N ALA A 52 9.18 -11.92 13.26
CA ALA A 52 9.34 -13.10 12.41
C ALA A 52 8.03 -13.90 12.36
N ILE A 53 7.27 -13.76 11.28
CA ILE A 53 6.02 -14.51 11.11
C ILE A 53 6.30 -15.77 10.31
N LYS A 54 6.16 -16.93 10.96
CA LYS A 54 6.26 -18.22 10.28
C LYS A 54 5.12 -18.35 9.27
N ILE A 55 5.48 -18.64 8.03
CA ILE A 55 4.56 -18.98 6.95
C ILE A 55 4.89 -20.38 6.42
N ARG A 56 3.97 -20.95 5.64
CA ARG A 56 4.20 -22.19 4.90
C ARG A 56 5.27 -21.98 3.81
N THR A 57 5.98 -23.04 3.47
CA THR A 57 7.14 -23.02 2.56
C THR A 57 6.91 -23.74 1.24
N ASP A 58 5.71 -24.22 0.99
CA ASP A 58 5.26 -24.84 -0.26
C ASP A 58 4.72 -23.80 -1.27
N VAL A 59 5.09 -22.53 -1.09
CA VAL A 59 4.81 -21.40 -2.00
C VAL A 59 6.11 -20.68 -2.33
N PRO A 60 6.25 -20.04 -3.50
CA PRO A 60 7.48 -19.33 -3.88
C PRO A 60 7.78 -18.18 -2.91
N LEU A 61 8.79 -18.34 -2.06
CA LEU A 61 9.13 -17.36 -1.01
C LEU A 61 9.45 -15.97 -1.57
N THR A 62 10.04 -15.90 -2.77
CA THR A 62 10.30 -14.63 -3.45
C THR A 62 9.00 -13.89 -3.75
N THR A 63 7.98 -14.60 -4.21
CA THR A 63 6.69 -13.99 -4.55
C THR A 63 5.97 -13.55 -3.26
N VAL A 64 5.83 -14.44 -2.29
CA VAL A 64 5.11 -14.13 -1.05
C VAL A 64 5.84 -13.14 -0.13
N ALA A 65 7.11 -12.83 -0.39
CA ALA A 65 7.83 -11.74 0.30
C ALA A 65 7.11 -10.38 0.18
N LEU A 66 6.36 -10.15 -0.91
CA LEU A 66 5.57 -8.93 -1.11
C LEU A 66 4.42 -8.78 -0.08
N ILE A 67 3.99 -9.87 0.56
CA ILE A 67 3.05 -9.88 1.70
C ILE A 67 3.63 -9.12 2.88
N GLY A 68 4.94 -9.19 3.08
CA GLY A 68 5.67 -8.48 4.13
C GLY A 68 5.63 -6.95 4.01
N CYS A 69 5.06 -6.38 2.95
CA CYS A 69 4.74 -4.95 2.93
C CYS A 69 3.57 -4.62 2.02
N SER A 70 3.80 -4.50 0.71
CA SER A 70 2.88 -3.81 -0.18
C SER A 70 1.55 -4.52 -0.37
N VAL A 71 1.57 -5.86 -0.40
CA VAL A 71 0.34 -6.66 -0.51
C VAL A 71 -0.52 -6.48 0.73
N MET A 72 0.05 -6.67 1.93
CA MET A 72 -0.70 -6.48 3.17
C MET A 72 -1.16 -5.03 3.35
N THR A 73 -0.33 -4.06 2.97
CA THR A 73 -0.67 -2.64 3.07
C THR A 73 -1.87 -2.30 2.19
N GLY A 74 -1.86 -2.70 0.92
CA GLY A 74 -2.94 -2.40 -0.02
C GLY A 74 -4.21 -3.21 0.27
N VAL A 75 -4.12 -4.55 0.28
CA VAL A 75 -5.27 -5.42 0.51
C VAL A 75 -5.85 -5.20 1.91
N GLY A 76 -5.01 -5.02 2.92
CA GLY A 76 -5.45 -4.72 4.29
C GLY A 76 -6.07 -3.33 4.44
N ALA A 77 -5.66 -2.33 3.64
CA ALA A 77 -6.34 -1.04 3.66
C ALA A 77 -7.82 -1.19 3.27
N VAL A 78 -8.12 -2.06 2.31
CA VAL A 78 -9.51 -2.35 1.90
C VAL A 78 -10.22 -3.24 2.91
N LEU A 79 -9.67 -4.43 3.20
CA LEU A 79 -10.38 -5.48 3.93
C LEU A 79 -10.39 -5.27 5.45
N ASN A 80 -9.33 -4.69 6.01
CA ASN A 80 -9.19 -4.51 7.46
C ASN A 80 -9.48 -3.08 7.88
N THR A 81 -8.92 -2.09 7.17
CA THR A 81 -9.02 -0.69 7.57
C THR A 81 -10.37 -0.11 7.16
N ALA A 82 -10.70 -0.10 5.86
CA ALA A 82 -11.94 0.48 5.37
C ALA A 82 -13.14 -0.44 5.54
N GLN A 83 -12.91 -1.76 5.51
CA GLN A 83 -13.95 -2.79 5.50
C GLN A 83 -14.98 -2.53 4.40
N VAL A 84 -14.47 -2.33 3.18
CA VAL A 84 -15.30 -1.99 2.01
C VAL A 84 -16.39 -3.05 1.83
N PRO A 85 -17.67 -2.67 1.79
CA PRO A 85 -18.76 -3.60 1.53
C PRO A 85 -18.85 -3.94 0.05
N ALA A 86 -19.44 -5.09 -0.25
CA ALA A 86 -19.75 -5.48 -1.62
C ALA A 86 -20.66 -4.44 -2.30
N GLY A 87 -20.43 -4.20 -3.59
CA GLY A 87 -21.16 -3.23 -4.39
C GLY A 87 -20.67 -1.77 -4.25
N ALA A 88 -19.78 -1.47 -3.30
CA ALA A 88 -19.26 -0.11 -3.13
C ALA A 88 -18.49 0.38 -4.36
N THR A 89 -18.53 1.69 -4.59
CA THR A 89 -17.70 2.39 -5.57
C THR A 89 -16.43 2.90 -4.92
N VAL A 90 -15.27 2.52 -5.47
CA VAL A 90 -13.96 2.87 -4.92
C VAL A 90 -13.09 3.61 -5.93
N ALA A 91 -12.36 4.61 -5.47
CA ALA A 91 -11.28 5.26 -6.23
C ALA A 91 -9.93 4.99 -5.58
N ILE A 92 -8.91 4.70 -6.38
CA ILE A 92 -7.54 4.46 -5.94
C ILE A 92 -6.64 5.50 -6.60
N TRP A 93 -6.11 6.42 -5.79
CA TRP A 93 -5.17 7.46 -6.21
C TRP A 93 -3.74 6.93 -6.07
N GLY A 94 -3.10 6.69 -7.21
CA GLY A 94 -1.80 6.07 -7.38
C GLY A 94 -1.89 4.57 -7.65
N ALA A 95 -1.49 4.15 -8.85
CA ALA A 95 -1.43 2.76 -9.31
C ALA A 95 -0.01 2.16 -9.26
N GLY A 96 0.78 2.58 -8.25
CA GLY A 96 2.02 1.90 -7.87
C GLY A 96 1.74 0.60 -7.10
N GLY A 97 2.76 -0.16 -6.71
CA GLY A 97 2.51 -1.50 -6.15
C GLY A 97 1.78 -1.56 -4.79
N ILE A 98 1.55 -0.46 -4.06
CA ILE A 98 0.53 -0.45 -2.98
C ILE A 98 -0.86 -0.30 -3.58
N GLY A 99 -1.06 0.69 -4.46
CA GLY A 99 -2.32 0.94 -5.14
C GLY A 99 -2.84 -0.25 -5.95
N LEU A 100 -1.97 -0.97 -6.67
CA LEU A 100 -2.37 -2.21 -7.36
C LEU A 100 -2.90 -3.27 -6.38
N ASN A 101 -2.38 -3.32 -5.15
CA ASN A 101 -2.91 -4.19 -4.11
C ASN A 101 -4.19 -3.66 -3.44
N VAL A 102 -4.43 -2.35 -3.48
CA VAL A 102 -5.74 -1.77 -3.13
C VAL A 102 -6.77 -2.16 -4.19
N VAL A 103 -6.43 -2.11 -5.49
CA VAL A 103 -7.29 -2.57 -6.59
C VAL A 103 -7.69 -4.04 -6.38
N GLN A 104 -6.71 -4.93 -6.17
CA GLN A 104 -7.01 -6.34 -5.88
C GLN A 104 -7.83 -6.51 -4.60
N GLY A 105 -7.54 -5.73 -3.55
CA GLY A 105 -8.33 -5.72 -2.31
C GLY A 105 -9.78 -5.33 -2.54
N ALA A 106 -10.04 -4.35 -3.40
CA ALA A 106 -11.39 -3.92 -3.76
C ALA A 106 -12.13 -4.98 -4.57
N ALA A 107 -11.45 -5.65 -5.50
CA ALA A 107 -12.02 -6.78 -6.23
C ALA A 107 -12.37 -7.94 -5.28
N LEU A 108 -11.48 -8.26 -4.32
CA LEU A 108 -11.72 -9.25 -3.27
C LEU A 108 -12.91 -8.88 -2.37
N ALA A 109 -13.14 -7.60 -2.13
CA ALA A 109 -14.29 -7.08 -1.39
C ALA A 109 -15.59 -7.06 -2.23
N SER A 110 -15.52 -7.45 -3.51
CA SER A 110 -16.63 -7.36 -4.47
C SER A 110 -17.15 -5.93 -4.65
N ALA A 111 -16.25 -4.94 -4.67
CA ALA A 111 -16.61 -3.57 -5.04
C ALA A 111 -17.25 -3.54 -6.45
N GLY A 112 -18.34 -2.78 -6.60
CA GLY A 112 -19.10 -2.73 -7.86
C GLY A 112 -18.40 -1.91 -8.95
N MET A 113 -17.64 -0.88 -8.54
CA MET A 113 -16.85 -0.04 -9.44
C MET A 113 -15.51 0.28 -8.80
N ILE A 114 -14.42 0.05 -9.54
CA ILE A 114 -13.04 0.22 -9.09
C ILE A 114 -12.34 1.15 -10.06
N ILE A 115 -12.13 2.40 -9.65
CA ILE A 115 -11.53 3.46 -10.47
C ILE A 115 -10.07 3.64 -10.07
N ALA A 116 -9.14 3.31 -10.96
CA ALA A 116 -7.71 3.60 -10.74
C ALA A 116 -7.34 4.96 -11.34
N ILE A 117 -6.63 5.78 -10.58
CA ILE A 117 -6.27 7.15 -10.94
C ILE A 117 -4.76 7.30 -10.82
N ASP A 118 -4.10 7.63 -11.92
CA ASP A 118 -2.64 7.82 -11.98
C ASP A 118 -2.30 8.87 -13.05
N LEU A 119 -1.04 9.31 -13.08
CA LEU A 119 -0.53 10.23 -14.09
C LEU A 119 -0.04 9.49 -15.34
N LEU A 120 0.43 8.25 -15.16
CA LEU A 120 1.08 7.49 -16.23
C LEU A 120 0.17 6.40 -16.78
N GLU A 121 0.00 6.36 -18.10
CA GLU A 121 -0.91 5.41 -18.75
C GLU A 121 -0.47 3.95 -18.56
N ASN A 122 0.83 3.69 -18.57
CA ASN A 122 1.37 2.35 -18.30
C ASN A 122 0.98 1.83 -16.90
N LYS A 123 0.85 2.71 -15.89
CA LYS A 123 0.36 2.33 -14.55
C LYS A 123 -1.13 1.99 -14.56
N LEU A 124 -1.92 2.73 -15.34
CA LEU A 124 -3.35 2.47 -15.51
C LEU A 124 -3.60 1.15 -16.24
N GLU A 125 -2.76 0.80 -17.24
CA GLU A 125 -2.79 -0.51 -17.88
C GLU A 125 -2.55 -1.66 -16.91
N PHE A 126 -1.60 -1.52 -15.98
CA PHE A 126 -1.44 -2.50 -14.90
C PHE A 126 -2.70 -2.57 -14.05
N ALA A 127 -3.25 -1.44 -13.61
CA ALA A 127 -4.44 -1.42 -12.77
C ALA A 127 -5.63 -2.18 -13.39
N ARG A 128 -5.86 -2.04 -14.70
CA ARG A 128 -6.89 -2.81 -15.42
C ARG A 128 -6.68 -4.32 -15.29
N LYS A 129 -5.44 -4.81 -15.43
CA LYS A 129 -5.09 -6.24 -15.27
C LYS A 129 -5.38 -6.77 -13.87
N PHE A 130 -5.30 -5.92 -12.85
CA PHE A 130 -5.51 -6.29 -11.44
C PHE A 130 -6.95 -6.10 -10.94
N GLY A 131 -7.89 -5.72 -11.81
CA GLY A 131 -9.30 -5.63 -11.50
C GLY A 131 -9.88 -4.21 -11.45
N ALA A 132 -9.15 -3.18 -11.85
CA ALA A 132 -9.75 -1.86 -12.03
C ALA A 132 -10.76 -1.92 -13.19
N THR A 133 -12.00 -1.51 -12.92
CA THR A 133 -13.06 -1.48 -13.95
C THR A 133 -13.02 -0.20 -14.78
N HIS A 134 -12.47 0.87 -14.20
CA HIS A 134 -12.30 2.17 -14.85
C HIS A 134 -10.92 2.74 -14.52
N THR A 135 -10.45 3.65 -15.36
CA THR A 135 -9.18 4.33 -15.20
C THR A 135 -9.32 5.81 -15.53
N VAL A 136 -8.65 6.67 -14.78
CA VAL A 136 -8.60 8.11 -15.04
C VAL A 136 -7.15 8.55 -15.07
N ASN A 137 -6.74 9.17 -16.18
CA ASN A 137 -5.42 9.77 -16.31
C ASN A 137 -5.45 11.22 -15.79
N ALA A 138 -4.97 11.41 -14.56
CA ALA A 138 -4.96 12.71 -13.89
C ALA A 138 -3.92 13.70 -14.46
N GLY A 139 -3.05 13.25 -15.37
CA GLY A 139 -2.12 14.12 -16.10
C GLY A 139 -2.73 14.82 -17.32
N SER A 140 -3.87 14.31 -17.81
CA SER A 140 -4.52 14.79 -19.05
C SER A 140 -5.97 15.25 -18.87
N THR A 141 -6.56 15.05 -17.69
CA THR A 141 -7.97 15.36 -17.40
C THR A 141 -8.12 15.98 -16.01
N ASP A 142 -9.29 16.56 -15.71
CA ASP A 142 -9.68 16.83 -14.32
C ASP A 142 -10.14 15.53 -13.65
N PRO A 143 -9.37 14.95 -12.71
CA PRO A 143 -9.71 13.68 -12.12
C PRO A 143 -10.93 13.75 -11.20
N ILE A 144 -11.25 14.92 -10.61
CA ILE A 144 -12.42 15.07 -9.75
C ILE A 144 -13.69 15.04 -10.60
N GLY A 145 -13.73 15.83 -11.68
CA GLY A 145 -14.80 15.81 -12.67
C GLY A 145 -15.00 14.43 -13.26
N ALA A 146 -13.93 13.79 -13.74
CA ALA A 146 -14.01 12.45 -14.32
C ALA A 146 -14.59 11.40 -13.36
N VAL A 147 -14.19 11.42 -12.08
CA VAL A 147 -14.78 10.54 -11.06
C VAL A 147 -16.27 10.84 -10.86
N ARG A 148 -16.67 12.11 -10.84
CA ARG A 148 -18.08 12.48 -10.70
C ARG A 148 -18.90 12.07 -11.91
N ASP A 149 -18.37 12.21 -13.12
CA ASP A 149 -19.06 11.80 -14.35
C ASP A 149 -19.28 10.29 -14.39
N LEU A 150 -18.29 9.50 -13.96
CA LEU A 150 -18.41 8.05 -13.88
C LEU A 150 -19.42 7.56 -12.82
N THR A 151 -19.59 8.32 -11.73
CA THR A 151 -20.33 7.86 -10.54
C THR A 151 -21.64 8.59 -10.30
N GLY A 152 -21.87 9.72 -10.98
CA GLY A 152 -22.96 10.67 -10.76
C GLY A 152 -22.88 11.45 -9.44
N ARG A 153 -22.18 10.96 -8.41
CA ARG A 153 -22.22 11.53 -7.04
C ARG A 153 -20.86 11.66 -6.35
N GLY A 154 -19.82 10.97 -6.83
CA GLY A 154 -18.58 10.70 -6.11
C GLY A 154 -18.49 9.26 -5.60
N VAL A 155 -17.32 8.87 -5.06
CA VAL A 155 -17.06 7.50 -4.59
C VAL A 155 -17.45 7.29 -3.11
N ASP A 156 -17.71 6.04 -2.75
CA ASP A 156 -17.96 5.61 -1.35
C ASP A 156 -16.66 5.52 -0.56
N TYR A 157 -15.58 5.08 -1.22
CA TYR A 157 -14.24 5.01 -0.63
C TYR A 157 -13.20 5.54 -1.60
N ALA A 158 -12.35 6.45 -1.14
CA ALA A 158 -11.15 6.86 -1.85
C ALA A 158 -9.91 6.37 -1.09
N PHE A 159 -8.98 5.71 -1.77
CA PHE A 159 -7.73 5.25 -1.19
C PHE A 159 -6.58 6.03 -1.81
N VAL A 160 -5.71 6.60 -0.99
CA VAL A 160 -4.58 7.40 -1.47
C VAL A 160 -3.29 6.64 -1.18
N ALA A 161 -2.78 6.00 -2.21
CA ALA A 161 -1.57 5.18 -2.17
C ALA A 161 -0.31 5.94 -2.66
N THR A 162 -0.40 7.27 -2.78
CA THR A 162 0.71 8.18 -3.02
C THR A 162 1.06 8.95 -1.75
N GLY A 163 2.31 9.41 -1.63
CA GLY A 163 2.69 10.40 -0.61
C GLY A 163 2.40 11.84 -1.03
N ASN A 164 1.44 12.07 -1.92
CA ASN A 164 1.18 13.40 -2.48
C ASN A 164 -0.04 14.03 -1.79
N THR A 165 0.18 15.16 -1.13
CA THR A 165 -0.86 15.89 -0.39
C THR A 165 -2.01 16.37 -1.28
N ARG A 166 -1.72 16.83 -2.51
CA ARG A 166 -2.76 17.26 -3.47
C ARG A 166 -3.65 16.08 -3.90
N ALA A 167 -3.08 14.89 -4.11
CA ALA A 167 -3.87 13.70 -4.41
C ALA A 167 -4.84 13.36 -3.26
N LEU A 168 -4.44 13.61 -2.00
CA LEU A 168 -5.31 13.42 -0.83
C LEU A 168 -6.47 14.41 -0.78
N GLU A 169 -6.23 15.67 -1.12
CA GLU A 169 -7.26 16.71 -1.23
C GLU A 169 -8.23 16.43 -2.39
N GLN A 170 -7.71 16.01 -3.55
CA GLN A 170 -8.54 15.63 -4.69
C GLN A 170 -9.37 14.37 -4.40
N ALA A 171 -8.79 13.38 -3.72
CA ALA A 171 -9.51 12.21 -3.23
C ALA A 171 -10.67 12.62 -2.31
N TRP A 172 -10.42 13.53 -1.35
CA TRP A 172 -11.46 14.08 -0.49
C TRP A 172 -12.58 14.80 -1.27
N ALA A 173 -12.22 15.59 -2.29
CA ALA A 173 -13.17 16.33 -3.12
C ALA A 173 -14.02 15.41 -4.02
N SER A 174 -13.50 14.23 -4.35
CA SER A 174 -14.17 13.19 -5.16
C SER A 174 -15.13 12.29 -4.38
N LEU A 175 -15.18 12.43 -3.05
CA LEU A 175 -16.07 11.66 -2.18
C LEU A 175 -17.54 12.03 -2.36
N ALA A 176 -18.41 11.03 -2.19
CA ALA A 176 -19.83 11.26 -1.93
C ALA A 176 -20.09 11.72 -0.48
N ASN A 177 -21.35 11.92 -0.10
CA ASN A 177 -21.72 12.10 1.32
C ASN A 177 -21.66 10.75 2.05
N GLY A 178 -21.27 10.76 3.34
CA GLY A 178 -21.07 9.58 4.18
C GLY A 178 -19.82 8.75 3.83
N ALA A 179 -19.04 9.19 2.84
CA ALA A 179 -17.95 8.43 2.26
C ALA A 179 -16.63 8.56 3.05
N THR A 180 -15.70 7.62 2.82
CA THR A 180 -14.42 7.56 3.54
C THR A 180 -13.23 7.75 2.61
N CYS A 181 -12.36 8.71 2.93
CA CYS A 181 -11.01 8.82 2.35
C CYS A 181 -10.00 8.11 3.26
N VAL A 182 -9.23 7.20 2.69
CA VAL A 182 -8.23 6.38 3.37
C VAL A 182 -6.82 6.80 2.93
N ALA A 183 -6.09 7.46 3.81
CA ALA A 183 -4.69 7.82 3.58
C ALA A 183 -3.78 6.61 3.88
N ILE A 184 -3.05 6.14 2.87
CA ILE A 184 -2.11 5.01 2.96
C ILE A 184 -0.68 5.49 2.74
N GLY A 185 -0.46 6.26 1.67
CA GLY A 185 0.85 6.86 1.40
C GLY A 185 1.18 7.94 2.43
N MET A 186 2.47 8.14 2.66
CA MET A 186 2.98 9.06 3.67
C MET A 186 3.52 10.32 2.97
N PRO A 187 2.91 11.49 3.17
CA PRO A 187 3.47 12.78 2.73
C PRO A 187 4.81 13.09 3.39
N GLY A 188 5.54 14.05 2.82
CA GLY A 188 6.77 14.57 3.40
C GLY A 188 6.55 15.16 4.79
N SER A 189 7.60 15.17 5.60
CA SER A 189 7.54 15.73 6.96
C SER A 189 7.17 17.22 6.91
N GLY A 190 6.11 17.60 7.62
CA GLY A 190 5.63 18.99 7.69
C GLY A 190 4.68 19.41 6.58
N GLU A 191 4.40 18.55 5.59
CA GLU A 191 3.35 18.82 4.60
C GLU A 191 1.96 18.83 5.26
N MET A 192 1.10 19.75 4.80
CA MET A 192 -0.24 19.97 5.32
C MET A 192 -1.27 19.90 4.21
N MET A 193 -2.38 19.19 4.44
CA MET A 193 -3.56 19.18 3.57
C MET A 193 -4.61 20.19 4.04
N GLN A 194 -5.38 20.71 3.09
CA GLN A 194 -6.51 21.60 3.34
C GLN A 194 -7.81 20.96 2.86
N ILE A 195 -8.75 20.75 3.78
CA ILE A 195 -10.10 20.26 3.47
C ILE A 195 -11.16 21.19 4.08
N PRO A 196 -12.29 21.44 3.40
CA PRO A 196 -13.37 22.24 3.97
C PRO A 196 -13.93 21.57 5.23
N SER A 197 -13.77 22.20 6.39
CA SER A 197 -14.19 21.65 7.68
C SER A 197 -15.69 21.32 7.73
N ARG A 198 -16.53 22.12 7.05
CA ARG A 198 -17.97 21.86 6.91
C ARG A 198 -18.26 20.52 6.25
N SER A 199 -17.44 20.06 5.30
CA SER A 199 -17.65 18.78 4.61
C SER A 199 -17.39 17.57 5.51
N ILE A 200 -16.63 17.74 6.60
CA ILE A 200 -16.42 16.67 7.58
C ILE A 200 -17.73 16.41 8.33
N ALA A 201 -18.31 17.45 8.92
CA ALA A 201 -19.53 17.32 9.72
C ALA A 201 -20.80 17.28 8.87
N GLY A 202 -20.97 18.22 7.95
CA GLY A 202 -22.22 18.40 7.17
C GLY A 202 -22.42 17.40 6.04
N SER A 203 -21.37 16.70 5.61
CA SER A 203 -21.46 15.62 4.62
C SER A 203 -21.07 14.26 5.20
N GLU A 204 -20.86 14.18 6.52
CA GLU A 204 -20.46 12.97 7.26
C GLU A 204 -19.26 12.23 6.63
N ARG A 205 -18.31 12.99 6.06
CA ARG A 205 -17.13 12.39 5.42
C ARG A 205 -16.08 12.04 6.45
N VAL A 206 -15.42 10.91 6.25
CA VAL A 206 -14.40 10.39 7.16
C VAL A 206 -13.03 10.45 6.49
N LEU A 207 -12.04 11.02 7.17
CA LEU A 207 -10.63 10.85 6.83
C LEU A 207 -10.01 9.82 7.77
N ARG A 208 -9.46 8.74 7.23
CA ARG A 208 -8.92 7.62 8.01
C ARG A 208 -7.50 7.27 7.56
N GLY A 209 -6.58 7.12 8.52
CA GLY A 209 -5.25 6.57 8.23
C GLY A 209 -5.25 5.05 8.15
N SER A 210 -4.42 4.48 7.26
CA SER A 210 -4.14 3.05 7.20
C SER A 210 -2.64 2.79 7.32
N PHE A 211 -2.17 2.51 8.53
CA PHE A 211 -0.80 2.07 8.74
C PHE A 211 -0.70 0.56 8.51
N TYR A 212 0.09 0.16 7.51
CA TYR A 212 0.37 -1.25 7.19
C TYR A 212 -0.91 -2.10 7.02
N GLY A 213 -1.95 -1.51 6.43
CA GLY A 213 -3.25 -2.16 6.22
C GLY A 213 -3.98 -2.55 7.50
N SER A 214 -3.69 -1.91 8.64
CA SER A 214 -4.18 -2.29 9.97
C SER A 214 -3.94 -3.78 10.31
N ALA A 215 -2.85 -4.35 9.79
CA ALA A 215 -2.60 -5.78 9.85
C ALA A 215 -2.48 -6.35 11.27
N ARG A 216 -3.05 -7.54 11.44
CA ARG A 216 -2.74 -8.48 12.52
C ARG A 216 -1.84 -9.54 11.91
N SER A 217 -0.54 -9.25 11.75
CA SER A 217 0.36 -10.01 10.86
C SER A 217 0.35 -11.53 11.06
N ARG A 218 0.21 -12.02 12.31
CA ARG A 218 0.11 -13.46 12.61
C ARG A 218 -1.13 -14.15 12.01
N VAL A 219 -2.21 -13.40 11.81
CA VAL A 219 -3.48 -13.89 11.25
C VAL A 219 -3.56 -13.54 9.76
N ASP A 220 -3.24 -12.29 9.43
CA ASP A 220 -3.49 -11.78 8.09
C ASP A 220 -2.44 -12.25 7.08
N PHE A 221 -1.17 -12.47 7.46
CA PHE A 221 -0.16 -12.96 6.50
C PHE A 221 -0.47 -14.38 6.00
N PRO A 222 -0.77 -15.37 6.87
CA PRO A 222 -1.20 -16.69 6.40
C PRO A 222 -2.45 -16.62 5.51
N ARG A 223 -3.40 -15.72 5.83
CA ARG A 223 -4.58 -15.49 5.00
C ARG A 223 -4.22 -14.94 3.62
N MET A 224 -3.27 -14.00 3.51
CA MET A 224 -2.81 -13.51 2.20
C MET A 224 -2.12 -14.61 1.38
N VAL A 225 -1.36 -15.49 2.03
CA VAL A 225 -0.76 -16.66 1.36
C VAL A 225 -1.84 -17.60 0.84
N GLU A 226 -2.94 -17.80 1.58
CA GLU A 226 -4.08 -18.60 1.12
C GLU A 226 -4.80 -17.98 -0.08
N LEU A 227 -5.01 -16.66 -0.07
CA LEU A 227 -5.61 -15.94 -1.20
C LEU A 227 -4.74 -16.05 -2.46
N TYR A 228 -3.41 -15.97 -2.29
CA TYR A 228 -2.47 -16.21 -3.38
C TYR A 228 -2.57 -17.65 -3.90
N ARG A 229 -2.50 -18.66 -3.02
CA ARG A 229 -2.54 -20.07 -3.43
C ARG A 229 -3.83 -20.47 -4.12
N SER A 230 -4.95 -19.86 -3.72
CA SER A 230 -6.26 -20.09 -4.34
C SER A 230 -6.48 -19.29 -5.64
N GLY A 231 -5.48 -18.55 -6.12
CA GLY A 231 -5.57 -17.74 -7.34
C GLY A 231 -6.43 -16.48 -7.20
N LYS A 232 -6.88 -16.15 -5.99
CA LYS A 232 -7.71 -14.96 -5.72
C LYS A 232 -6.90 -13.68 -5.58
N LEU A 233 -5.59 -13.80 -5.38
CA LEU A 233 -4.66 -12.69 -5.28
C LEU A 233 -3.47 -12.96 -6.19
N ASP A 234 -3.31 -12.15 -7.23
CA ASP A 234 -2.19 -12.23 -8.15
C ASP A 234 -1.00 -11.43 -7.60
N ILE A 235 -0.03 -12.14 -7.05
CA ILE A 235 1.23 -11.55 -6.58
C ILE A 235 2.33 -11.69 -7.64
N ASP A 236 2.29 -12.73 -8.47
CA ASP A 236 3.31 -12.97 -9.49
C ASP A 236 3.24 -11.89 -10.58
N GLY A 237 2.04 -11.52 -11.02
CA GLY A 237 1.83 -10.46 -12.00
C GLY A 237 2.32 -9.08 -11.55
N LEU A 238 2.43 -8.84 -10.23
CA LEU A 238 2.98 -7.57 -9.72
C LEU A 238 4.47 -7.44 -10.05
N ILE A 239 5.19 -8.56 -10.11
CA ILE A 239 6.64 -8.59 -10.28
C ILE A 239 6.96 -8.46 -11.77
N ASN A 240 7.31 -7.24 -12.19
CA ASN A 240 7.64 -6.97 -13.59
C ASN A 240 9.15 -6.90 -13.86
N ARG A 241 9.99 -6.92 -12.82
CA ARG A 241 11.45 -7.01 -12.97
C ARG A 241 12.10 -7.70 -11.77
N ARG A 242 13.14 -8.49 -12.04
CA ARG A 242 13.98 -9.14 -11.03
C ARG A 242 15.40 -8.58 -11.13
N TYR A 243 16.03 -8.39 -9.97
CA TYR A 243 17.36 -7.83 -9.84
C TYR A 243 18.19 -8.67 -8.89
N THR A 244 19.51 -8.66 -9.06
CA THR A 244 20.43 -9.13 -8.02
C THR A 244 20.66 -8.06 -6.97
N LEU A 245 21.23 -8.43 -5.81
CA LEU A 245 21.61 -7.44 -4.79
C LEU A 245 22.61 -6.40 -5.33
N ALA A 246 23.52 -6.81 -6.22
CA ALA A 246 24.46 -5.91 -6.89
C ALA A 246 23.78 -4.89 -7.82
N GLN A 247 22.55 -5.16 -8.26
CA GLN A 247 21.75 -4.28 -9.11
C GLN A 247 20.78 -3.38 -8.33
N ALA A 248 20.89 -3.31 -7.00
CA ALA A 248 19.99 -2.51 -6.16
C ALA A 248 19.86 -1.06 -6.64
N ASP A 249 20.96 -0.41 -7.02
CA ASP A 249 20.94 0.97 -7.53
C ASP A 249 20.12 1.11 -8.81
N GLN A 250 20.19 0.12 -9.71
CA GLN A 250 19.36 0.12 -10.92
C GLN A 250 17.88 -0.07 -10.58
N ALA A 251 17.57 -0.94 -9.62
CA ALA A 251 16.20 -1.14 -9.16
C ALA A 251 15.57 0.16 -8.63
N TYR A 252 16.36 0.96 -7.90
CA TYR A 252 15.90 2.27 -7.42
C TYR A 252 15.72 3.30 -8.54
N ARG A 253 16.61 3.32 -9.55
CA ARG A 253 16.45 4.18 -10.74
C ARG A 253 15.18 3.86 -11.51
N ASP A 254 14.93 2.59 -11.78
CA ASP A 254 13.75 2.12 -12.51
C ASP A 254 12.45 2.41 -11.71
N LEU A 255 12.51 2.30 -10.37
CA LEU A 255 11.41 2.69 -9.50
C LEU A 255 11.09 4.19 -9.62
N ALA A 256 12.12 5.04 -9.61
CA ALA A 256 11.98 6.49 -9.73
C ALA A 256 11.48 6.93 -11.11
N ALA A 257 11.85 6.21 -12.17
CA ALA A 257 11.38 6.46 -13.54
C ALA A 257 9.91 6.09 -13.77
N GLY A 258 9.30 5.31 -12.87
CA GLY A 258 7.91 4.86 -13.02
C GLY A 258 7.77 3.60 -13.88
N ASP A 259 8.86 2.89 -14.18
CA ASP A 259 8.84 1.68 -15.02
C ASP A 259 8.32 0.43 -14.28
N LEU A 260 8.33 0.46 -12.95
CA LEU A 260 8.05 -0.71 -12.12
C LEU A 260 6.62 -0.74 -11.57
N ALA A 261 5.94 -1.87 -11.73
CA ALA A 261 4.85 -2.25 -10.82
C ALA A 261 5.49 -2.70 -9.49
N ARG A 262 6.30 -3.76 -9.56
CA ARG A 262 7.24 -4.17 -8.51
C ARG A 262 8.53 -4.74 -9.13
N GLY A 263 9.65 -4.19 -8.68
CA GLY A 263 10.95 -4.84 -8.77
C GLY A 263 11.19 -5.72 -7.55
N ILE A 264 11.77 -6.90 -7.74
CA ILE A 264 12.22 -7.75 -6.64
C ILE A 264 13.72 -7.99 -6.72
N ILE A 265 14.39 -7.86 -5.57
CA ILE A 265 15.80 -8.23 -5.42
C ILE A 265 15.84 -9.68 -4.94
N VAL A 266 16.52 -10.53 -5.70
CA VAL A 266 16.74 -11.95 -5.42
C VAL A 266 18.23 -12.26 -5.56
N ASN A 267 18.72 -13.19 -4.75
CA ASN A 267 20.09 -13.71 -4.90
C ASN A 267 20.12 -14.85 -5.93
#